data_AF-A0AAW7XJT4-F1
#
_entry.id   AF-A0AAW7XJT4-F1
#
_cell.length_a   1.000
_cell.length_b   1.000
_cell.length_c   1.000
_cell.angle_alpha   90.00
_cell.angle_beta   90.00
_cell.angle_gamma   90.00
#
_symmetry.space_group_name_H-M   'P 1'
#
loop_
_entity.id
_entity.type
_entity.pdbx_description
1 polymer ?
#
loop_
_entity_poly.entity_id
_entity_poly.type
_entity_poly.pdbx_seq_one_letter_code
_entity_poly.pdbx_strand_id
1 'polypeptide(L)'
;MVQHALLRKPQSGFTIIELVVVIVLLGVLAATALPRFIDISTDAQKAVLQSMGGSILSAANLVHAKAVIQGVSNEPLTTIDLDGDGVDDVEIRYGYPSASRNNGLSKIMGGDFSTGWTWSTTYGDTRFWLTTAKLGGRSGVYVNQTAVLNSGCYILYDPATTQGGSPAVSFVTTNC
;
A
#
# COMPACT_ATOMS: atom_id res chain seq x y z
N MET A 1 -3.57 -53.02 54.95
CA MET A 1 -4.78 -52.81 54.14
C MET A 1 -5.19 -51.34 54.30
N VAL A 2 -4.67 -50.45 53.46
CA VAL A 2 -4.96 -49.01 53.52
C VAL A 2 -5.88 -48.70 52.33
N GLN A 3 -7.15 -48.41 52.61
CA GLN A 3 -8.10 -47.94 51.60
C GLN A 3 -7.83 -46.46 51.30
N HIS A 4 -7.35 -46.16 50.09
CA HIS A 4 -7.35 -44.80 49.56
C HIS A 4 -8.76 -44.46 49.06
N ALA A 5 -9.53 -43.72 49.87
CA ALA A 5 -10.80 -43.14 49.45
C ALA A 5 -10.53 -41.94 48.53
N LEU A 6 -10.79 -42.09 47.23
CA LEU A 6 -10.75 -41.01 46.26
C LEU A 6 -12.01 -40.15 46.42
N LEU A 7 -11.86 -38.98 47.05
CA LEU A 7 -12.89 -37.94 47.09
C LEU A 7 -13.16 -37.43 45.66
N ARG A 8 -14.26 -37.90 45.05
CA ARG A 8 -14.71 -37.44 43.73
C ARG A 8 -15.29 -36.03 43.88
N LYS A 9 -14.58 -35.01 43.39
CA LYS A 9 -15.11 -33.64 43.27
C LYS A 9 -16.40 -33.67 42.45
N PRO A 10 -17.51 -33.05 42.90
CA PRO A 10 -18.69 -32.91 42.08
C PRO A 10 -18.33 -32.07 40.85
N GLN A 11 -18.50 -32.65 39.67
CA GLN A 11 -18.31 -31.96 38.41
C GLN A 11 -19.57 -31.12 38.16
N SER A 12 -19.50 -29.84 38.52
CA SER A 12 -20.54 -28.86 38.18
C SER A 12 -20.57 -28.70 36.67
N GLY A 13 -21.52 -29.35 36.01
CA GLY A 13 -21.78 -29.16 34.59
C GLY A 13 -22.39 -27.79 34.32
N PHE A 14 -22.04 -27.18 33.19
CA PHE A 14 -22.70 -25.98 32.66
C PHE A 14 -24.16 -26.32 32.35
N THR A 15 -25.09 -25.41 32.64
CA THR A 15 -26.49 -25.64 32.29
C THR A 15 -26.70 -25.41 30.79
N ILE A 16 -27.61 -26.17 30.17
CA ILE A 16 -27.91 -26.00 28.74
C ILE A 16 -28.43 -24.58 28.46
N ILE A 17 -29.19 -24.00 29.40
CA ILE A 17 -29.70 -22.63 29.25
C ILE A 17 -28.58 -21.59 29.26
N GLU A 18 -27.53 -21.79 30.05
CA GLU A 18 -26.38 -20.89 30.09
C GLU A 18 -25.62 -20.91 28.76
N LEU A 19 -25.47 -22.09 28.15
CA LEU A 19 -24.89 -22.20 26.80
C LEU A 19 -25.77 -21.50 25.76
N VAL A 20 -27.10 -21.68 25.83
CA VAL A 20 -28.05 -21.05 24.90
C VAL A 20 -28.04 -19.53 25.01
N VAL A 21 -28.05 -18.99 26.23
CA VAL A 21 -28.00 -17.52 26.43
C VAL A 21 -26.70 -16.94 25.90
N VAL A 22 -25.56 -17.62 26.10
CA VAL A 22 -24.25 -17.15 25.60
C VAL A 22 -24.23 -17.08 24.07
N ILE A 23 -24.69 -18.11 23.37
CA ILE A 23 -24.70 -18.09 21.89
C ILE A 23 -25.67 -17.03 21.34
N VAL A 24 -26.81 -16.79 22.01
CA VAL A 24 -27.75 -15.74 21.63
C VAL A 24 -27.13 -14.36 21.83
N LEU A 25 -26.47 -14.13 22.96
CA LEU A 25 -25.78 -12.86 23.23
C LEU A 25 -24.64 -12.62 22.23
N LEU A 26 -23.82 -13.65 21.94
CA LEU A 26 -22.78 -13.57 20.91
C LEU A 26 -23.37 -13.29 19.52
N GLY A 27 -24.54 -13.86 19.21
CA GLY A 27 -25.25 -13.59 17.96
C GLY A 27 -25.66 -12.13 17.80
N VAL A 28 -26.21 -11.51 18.85
CA VAL A 28 -26.61 -10.08 18.83
C VAL A 28 -25.40 -9.16 18.74
N LEU A 29 -24.33 -9.45 19.48
CA LEU A 29 -23.08 -8.69 19.42
C LEU A 29 -22.44 -8.79 18.03
N ALA A 30 -22.43 -9.97 17.42
CA ALA A 30 -21.90 -10.17 16.08
C ALA A 30 -22.72 -9.41 15.01
N ALA A 31 -24.06 -9.46 15.10
CA ALA A 31 -24.94 -8.79 14.15
C ALA A 31 -24.76 -7.26 14.12
N THR A 32 -24.43 -6.66 15.27
CA THR A 32 -24.23 -5.21 15.40
C THR A 32 -22.79 -4.77 15.13
N ALA A 33 -21.79 -5.61 15.44
CA ALA A 33 -20.38 -5.28 15.24
C ALA A 33 -19.89 -5.49 13.80
N LEU A 34 -20.43 -6.47 13.07
CA LEU A 34 -19.94 -6.85 11.75
C LEU A 34 -20.02 -5.73 10.70
N PRO A 35 -21.14 -4.99 10.54
CA PRO A 35 -21.22 -3.92 9.53
C PRO A 35 -20.16 -2.83 9.75
N ARG A 36 -19.99 -2.40 11.01
CA ARG A 36 -19.00 -1.37 11.38
C ARG A 36 -17.56 -1.82 11.14
N PHE A 37 -17.26 -3.10 11.34
CA PHE A 37 -15.93 -3.64 11.09
C PHE A 37 -15.56 -3.62 9.60
N ILE A 38 -16.53 -3.86 8.72
CA ILE A 38 -16.33 -3.78 7.26
C ILE A 38 -16.02 -2.34 6.86
N ASP A 39 -16.80 -1.36 7.32
CA ASP A 39 -16.59 0.06 6.98
C ASP A 39 -15.20 0.55 7.41
N ILE A 40 -14.79 0.26 8.65
CA ILE A 40 -13.45 0.63 9.17
C ILE A 40 -12.34 0.01 8.33
N SER A 41 -12.53 -1.23 7.86
CA SER A 41 -11.53 -1.90 7.02
C SER A 41 -11.37 -1.19 5.67
N THR A 42 -12.46 -0.76 5.04
CA THR A 42 -12.39 0.00 3.76
C THR A 42 -11.73 1.37 3.95
N ASP A 43 -12.07 2.08 5.02
CA ASP A 43 -11.48 3.40 5.31
C ASP A 43 -10.00 3.29 5.69
N ALA A 44 -9.60 2.22 6.39
CA ALA A 44 -8.20 1.93 6.64
C ALA A 44 -7.42 1.70 5.33
N GLN A 45 -7.99 0.98 4.35
CA GLN A 45 -7.35 0.82 3.03
C GLN A 45 -7.18 2.15 2.31
N LYS A 46 -8.22 2.99 2.28
CA LYS A 46 -8.15 4.33 1.68
C LYS A 46 -7.10 5.20 2.35
N ALA A 47 -7.02 5.17 3.68
CA ALA A 47 -6.02 5.91 4.45
C ALA A 47 -4.58 5.43 4.13
N VAL A 48 -4.37 4.12 3.97
CA VAL A 48 -3.08 3.56 3.54
C VAL A 48 -2.69 4.07 2.15
N LEU A 49 -3.64 4.09 1.20
CA LEU A 49 -3.38 4.65 -0.13
C LEU A 49 -3.02 6.14 -0.07
N GLN A 50 -3.78 6.94 0.68
CA GLN A 50 -3.52 8.37 0.85
C GLN A 50 -2.14 8.63 1.49
N SER A 51 -1.79 7.87 2.53
CA SER A 51 -0.48 7.93 3.18
C SER A 51 0.66 7.61 2.21
N MET A 52 0.50 6.58 1.39
CA MET A 52 1.48 6.23 0.37
C MET A 52 1.55 7.30 -0.74
N GLY A 53 0.42 7.85 -1.17
CA GLY A 53 0.40 8.96 -2.12
C GLY A 53 1.16 10.20 -1.60
N GLY A 54 1.00 10.53 -0.32
CA GLY A 54 1.78 11.57 0.34
C GLY A 54 3.27 11.25 0.39
N SER A 55 3.62 10.00 0.68
CA SER A 55 5.02 9.52 0.66
C SER A 55 5.64 9.63 -0.73
N ILE A 56 4.90 9.28 -1.79
CA ILE A 56 5.34 9.42 -3.19
C ILE A 56 5.63 10.88 -3.52
N LEU A 57 4.74 11.81 -3.17
CA LEU A 57 4.96 13.24 -3.41
C LEU A 57 6.16 13.77 -2.62
N SER A 58 6.31 13.34 -1.36
CA SER A 58 7.47 13.72 -0.54
C SER A 58 8.78 13.22 -1.14
N ALA A 59 8.84 11.96 -1.57
CA ALA A 59 10.01 11.39 -2.22
C ALA A 59 10.31 12.08 -3.56
N ALA A 60 9.28 12.39 -4.34
CA ALA A 60 9.43 13.11 -5.60
C ALA A 60 10.01 14.52 -5.39
N ASN A 61 9.61 15.22 -4.33
CA ASN A 61 10.18 16.53 -3.99
C ASN A 61 11.65 16.44 -3.53
N LEU A 62 12.03 15.37 -2.81
CA LEU A 62 13.43 15.13 -2.44
C LEU A 62 14.30 14.88 -3.67
N VAL A 63 13.82 14.05 -4.61
CA VAL A 63 14.47 13.83 -5.91
C VAL A 63 14.59 15.14 -6.69
N HIS A 64 13.55 15.97 -6.69
CA HIS A 64 13.58 17.28 -7.32
C HIS A 64 14.63 18.22 -6.72
N ALA A 65 14.73 18.26 -5.39
CA ALA A 65 15.78 19.04 -4.73
C ALA A 65 17.18 18.57 -5.17
N LYS A 66 17.41 17.26 -5.27
CA LYS A 66 18.68 16.71 -5.77
C LYS A 66 18.92 17.07 -7.24
N ALA A 67 17.90 16.97 -8.09
CA ALA A 67 17.99 17.36 -9.50
C ALA A 67 18.30 18.85 -9.69
N VAL A 68 17.77 19.72 -8.82
CA VAL A 68 18.11 21.15 -8.80
C VAL A 68 19.58 21.36 -8.42
N ILE A 69 20.07 20.67 -7.39
CA ILE A 69 21.48 20.74 -6.96
C ILE A 69 22.42 20.30 -8.07
N GLN A 70 22.06 19.26 -8.82
CA GLN A 70 22.84 18.76 -9.94
C GLN A 70 22.63 19.54 -11.25
N GLY A 71 21.76 20.56 -11.25
CA GLY A 71 21.55 21.44 -12.41
C GLY A 71 20.72 20.83 -13.54
N VAL A 72 20.08 19.68 -13.32
CA VAL A 72 19.34 18.93 -14.35
C VAL A 72 17.82 18.94 -14.17
N SER A 73 17.31 19.76 -13.25
CA SER A 73 15.87 19.87 -12.95
C SER A 73 14.98 20.29 -14.11
N ASN A 74 15.54 20.87 -15.18
CA ASN A 74 14.79 21.28 -16.37
C ASN A 74 14.87 20.28 -17.52
N GLU A 75 15.67 19.22 -17.38
CA GLU A 75 15.88 18.26 -18.46
C GLU A 75 14.61 17.45 -18.73
N PRO A 76 14.19 17.31 -20.00
CA PRO A 76 12.99 16.54 -20.35
C PRO A 76 13.06 15.06 -19.96
N LEU A 77 14.25 14.47 -19.91
CA LEU A 77 14.50 13.11 -19.43
C LEU A 77 16.00 12.94 -19.18
N THR A 78 16.38 12.55 -17.96
CA THR A 78 17.77 12.25 -17.61
C THR A 78 17.81 11.38 -16.36
N THR A 79 18.98 10.90 -15.98
CA THR A 79 19.25 10.23 -14.71
C THR A 79 19.94 11.16 -13.71
N ILE A 80 19.78 10.87 -12.43
CA ILE A 80 20.53 11.51 -11.33
C ILE A 80 21.12 10.48 -10.39
N ASP A 81 22.24 10.86 -9.78
CA ASP A 81 22.90 10.18 -8.67
C ASP A 81 22.33 10.71 -7.33
N LEU A 82 21.66 9.86 -6.56
CA LEU A 82 21.04 10.25 -5.30
C LEU A 82 22.02 10.28 -4.14
N ASP A 83 22.97 9.35 -4.07
CA ASP A 83 23.85 9.15 -2.92
C ASP A 83 25.25 9.77 -3.06
N GLY A 84 25.60 10.23 -4.25
CA GLY A 84 26.87 10.87 -4.57
C GLY A 84 28.00 9.90 -4.88
N ASP A 85 27.72 8.63 -5.16
CA ASP A 85 28.74 7.61 -5.45
C ASP A 85 29.27 7.67 -6.91
N GLY A 86 28.70 8.54 -7.74
CA GLY A 86 29.06 8.70 -9.15
C GLY A 86 28.36 7.73 -10.09
N VAL A 87 27.36 6.98 -9.61
CA VAL A 87 26.50 6.08 -10.40
C VAL A 87 25.09 6.65 -10.48
N ASP A 88 24.48 6.51 -11.65
CA ASP A 88 23.11 6.95 -11.88
C ASP A 88 22.09 6.02 -11.20
N ASP A 89 21.23 6.58 -10.35
CA ASP A 89 20.26 5.84 -9.55
C ASP A 89 18.84 5.85 -10.14
N VAL A 90 18.35 7.06 -10.42
CA VAL A 90 16.93 7.29 -10.76
C VAL A 90 16.79 8.15 -12.01
N GLU A 91 15.94 7.70 -12.91
CA GLU A 91 15.47 8.48 -14.05
C GLU A 91 14.44 9.50 -13.59
N ILE A 92 14.68 10.74 -14.00
CA ILE A 92 13.85 11.89 -13.75
C ILE A 92 13.35 12.49 -15.07
N ARG A 93 12.21 13.16 -14.99
CA ARG A 93 11.57 13.92 -16.04
C ARG A 93 11.22 15.29 -15.48
N TYR A 94 11.81 16.35 -16.02
CA TYR A 94 11.72 17.72 -15.50
C TYR A 94 11.95 17.80 -13.99
N GLY A 95 13.00 17.13 -13.52
CA GLY A 95 13.43 17.14 -12.13
C GLY A 95 12.67 16.18 -11.20
N TYR A 96 11.58 15.56 -11.62
CA TYR A 96 10.82 14.63 -10.78
C TYR A 96 11.02 13.18 -11.23
N PRO A 97 10.85 12.17 -10.35
CA PRO A 97 10.98 10.77 -10.73
C PRO A 97 10.09 10.43 -11.93
N SER A 98 10.63 9.74 -12.92
CA SER A 98 9.85 9.28 -14.06
C SER A 98 8.98 8.07 -13.68
N ALA A 99 8.08 7.68 -14.58
CA ALA A 99 7.32 6.44 -14.42
C ALA A 99 8.02 5.23 -15.08
N SER A 100 9.33 5.33 -15.39
CA SER A 100 10.13 4.21 -15.92
C SER A 100 10.04 2.98 -15.03
N ARG A 101 9.77 1.82 -15.66
CA ARG A 101 9.76 0.53 -14.97
C ARG A 101 11.15 0.10 -14.49
N ASN A 102 12.20 0.57 -15.16
CA ASN A 102 13.55 0.09 -14.93
C ASN A 102 14.27 0.90 -13.86
N ASN A 103 14.08 2.22 -13.89
CA ASN A 103 14.85 3.18 -13.10
C ASN A 103 14.04 4.40 -12.66
N GLY A 104 12.71 4.41 -12.75
CA GLY A 104 11.88 5.54 -12.33
C GLY A 104 11.50 5.51 -10.84
N LEU A 105 10.28 5.94 -10.54
CA LEU A 105 9.72 6.05 -9.19
C LEU A 105 9.90 4.79 -8.34
N SER A 106 9.84 3.59 -8.91
CA SER A 106 9.99 2.32 -8.17
C SER A 106 11.33 2.18 -7.44
N LYS A 107 12.37 2.89 -7.88
CA LYS A 107 13.71 2.84 -7.27
C LYS A 107 13.85 3.64 -5.98
N ILE A 108 13.00 4.65 -5.79
CA ILE A 108 13.05 5.53 -4.62
C ILE A 108 12.00 5.17 -3.56
N MET A 109 11.26 4.08 -3.78
CA MET A 109 10.28 3.59 -2.83
C MET A 109 10.96 2.67 -1.81
N GLY A 110 10.71 2.92 -0.52
CA GLY A 110 11.42 2.27 0.60
C GLY A 110 11.13 0.76 0.75
N GLY A 111 11.72 0.13 1.77
CA GLY A 111 11.73 -1.34 1.93
C GLY A 111 10.35 -2.03 1.92
N ASP A 112 9.32 -1.39 2.50
CA ASP A 112 7.95 -1.91 2.53
C ASP A 112 7.30 -2.00 1.14
N PHE A 113 7.85 -1.30 0.14
CA PHE A 113 7.41 -1.38 -1.25
C PHE A 113 7.50 -2.81 -1.80
N SER A 114 8.53 -3.56 -1.39
CA SER A 114 8.77 -4.92 -1.86
C SER A 114 7.78 -5.97 -1.32
N THR A 115 7.15 -5.70 -0.18
CA THR A 115 6.28 -6.64 0.56
C THR A 115 4.81 -6.21 0.62
N GLY A 116 4.55 -4.91 0.55
CA GLY A 116 3.22 -4.34 0.76
C GLY A 116 2.49 -3.93 -0.51
N TRP A 117 3.17 -3.91 -1.66
CA TRP A 117 2.68 -3.20 -2.85
C TRP A 117 2.82 -3.99 -4.15
N THR A 118 1.88 -3.77 -5.05
CA THR A 118 1.89 -4.21 -6.45
C THR A 118 1.85 -2.98 -7.34
N TRP A 119 2.68 -2.94 -8.36
CA TRP A 119 2.80 -1.76 -9.21
C TRP A 119 2.92 -2.11 -10.69
N SER A 120 2.58 -1.13 -11.52
CA SER A 120 2.64 -1.24 -12.97
C SER A 120 2.90 0.14 -13.58
N THR A 121 3.16 0.16 -14.88
CA THR A 121 3.33 1.39 -15.66
C THR A 121 2.48 1.31 -16.91
N THR A 122 2.08 2.47 -17.44
CA THR A 122 1.46 2.52 -18.77
C THR A 122 2.47 2.11 -19.84
N TYR A 123 1.99 1.64 -21.00
CA TYR A 123 2.87 1.39 -22.14
C TYR A 123 3.62 2.66 -22.53
N GLY A 124 4.95 2.60 -22.60
CA GLY A 124 5.82 3.77 -22.76
C GLY A 124 6.18 4.49 -21.46
N ASP A 125 5.85 3.91 -20.30
CA ASP A 125 6.30 4.32 -18.97
C ASP A 125 5.99 5.80 -18.63
N THR A 126 4.81 6.26 -19.06
CA THR A 126 4.35 7.66 -18.89
C THR A 126 3.57 7.90 -17.62
N ARG A 127 3.06 6.84 -16.98
CA ARG A 127 2.28 6.90 -15.74
C ARG A 127 2.54 5.65 -14.90
N PHE A 128 2.63 5.85 -13.59
CA PHE A 128 2.85 4.79 -12.62
C PHE A 128 1.56 4.47 -11.87
N TRP A 129 1.34 3.18 -11.62
CA TRP A 129 0.14 2.61 -11.04
C TRP A 129 0.52 1.79 -9.83
N LEU A 130 -0.21 1.94 -8.72
CA LEU A 130 0.15 1.31 -7.46
C LEU A 130 -1.08 0.86 -6.67
N THR A 131 -1.12 -0.39 -6.25
CA THR A 131 -2.13 -0.90 -5.31
C THR A 131 -1.45 -1.73 -4.22
N THR A 132 -2.17 -2.05 -3.15
CA THR A 132 -1.63 -2.92 -2.11
C THR A 132 -1.44 -4.33 -2.64
N ALA A 133 -0.42 -5.04 -2.14
CA ALA A 133 -0.13 -6.42 -2.53
C ALA A 133 -1.34 -7.35 -2.33
N LYS A 134 -2.14 -7.08 -1.28
CA LYS A 134 -3.39 -7.80 -0.98
C LYS A 134 -4.39 -7.74 -2.14
N LEU A 135 -4.48 -6.60 -2.81
CA LEU A 135 -5.44 -6.39 -3.89
C LEU A 135 -4.85 -6.75 -5.26
N GLY A 136 -3.56 -6.48 -5.47
CA GLY A 136 -2.85 -6.82 -6.71
C GLY A 136 -2.47 -8.30 -6.83
N GLY A 137 -2.60 -9.09 -5.76
CA GLY A 137 -2.34 -10.53 -5.73
C GLY A 137 -0.87 -10.93 -5.85
N ARG A 138 0.05 -9.95 -5.85
CA ARG A 138 1.50 -10.13 -5.93
C ARG A 138 2.18 -9.11 -5.02
N SER A 139 3.48 -9.25 -4.82
CA SER A 139 4.23 -8.35 -3.93
C SER A 139 5.55 -7.95 -4.54
N GLY A 140 5.87 -6.66 -4.53
CA GLY A 140 7.17 -6.11 -4.90
C GLY A 140 7.56 -6.28 -6.36
N VAL A 141 6.65 -6.75 -7.20
CA VAL A 141 6.91 -7.05 -8.61
C VAL A 141 6.12 -6.13 -9.52
N TYR A 142 6.75 -5.79 -10.64
CA TYR A 142 6.05 -5.23 -11.78
C TYR A 142 5.02 -6.23 -12.30
N VAL A 143 3.78 -5.78 -12.49
CA VAL A 143 2.69 -6.58 -13.05
C VAL A 143 2.11 -5.95 -14.30
N ASN A 144 1.28 -6.71 -15.03
CA ASN A 144 0.43 -6.11 -16.04
C ASN A 144 -0.58 -5.16 -15.39
N GLN A 145 -0.88 -4.06 -16.08
CA GLN A 145 -1.76 -3.00 -15.57
C GLN A 145 -3.14 -3.53 -15.14
N THR A 146 -3.64 -4.60 -15.77
CA THR A 146 -4.91 -5.26 -15.45
C THR A 146 -5.01 -5.68 -13.99
N ALA A 147 -3.93 -6.17 -13.37
CA ALA A 147 -3.95 -6.58 -11.97
C ALA A 147 -4.21 -5.39 -11.03
N VAL A 148 -3.62 -4.23 -11.33
CA VAL A 148 -3.83 -3.00 -10.57
C VAL A 148 -5.23 -2.43 -10.85
N LEU A 149 -5.65 -2.40 -12.11
CA LEU A 149 -6.96 -1.89 -12.53
C LEU A 149 -8.13 -2.67 -11.90
N ASN A 150 -8.05 -4.00 -11.89
CA ASN A 150 -9.09 -4.87 -11.34
C ASN A 150 -9.28 -4.70 -9.84
N SER A 151 -8.30 -4.13 -9.13
CA SER A 151 -8.46 -3.82 -7.70
C SER A 151 -9.53 -2.76 -7.44
N GLY A 152 -9.75 -1.81 -8.35
CA GLY A 152 -10.59 -0.63 -8.12
C GLY A 152 -10.14 0.25 -6.93
N CYS A 153 -8.94 0.01 -6.40
CA CYS A 153 -8.39 0.65 -5.21
C CYS A 153 -6.89 0.84 -5.39
N TYR A 154 -6.49 1.95 -6.02
CA TYR A 154 -5.11 2.19 -6.44
C TYR A 154 -4.77 3.69 -6.53
N ILE A 155 -3.47 3.96 -6.58
CA ILE A 155 -2.86 5.27 -6.76
C ILE A 155 -2.35 5.36 -8.19
N LEU A 156 -2.48 6.55 -8.77
CA LEU A 156 -1.88 6.95 -10.03
C LEU A 156 -0.87 8.05 -9.76
N TYR A 157 0.34 7.91 -10.30
CA TYR A 157 1.35 8.95 -10.31
C TYR A 157 1.62 9.36 -11.76
N ASP A 158 1.38 10.64 -12.03
CA ASP A 158 1.66 11.33 -13.28
C ASP A 158 2.93 12.18 -13.10
N PRO A 159 4.07 11.81 -13.72
CA PRO A 159 5.28 12.62 -13.69
C PRO A 159 5.05 14.00 -14.32
N ALA A 160 5.92 14.97 -14.01
CA ALA A 160 5.92 16.26 -14.68
C ALA A 160 6.08 16.07 -16.21
N THR A 161 5.32 16.82 -17.00
CA THR A 161 5.34 16.71 -18.48
C THR A 161 5.95 17.93 -19.17
N THR A 162 6.22 18.99 -18.41
CA THR A 162 6.80 20.24 -18.89
C THR A 162 7.77 20.80 -17.86
N GLN A 163 8.69 21.65 -18.31
CA GLN A 163 9.55 22.44 -17.44
C GLN A 163 8.71 23.28 -16.45
N GLY A 164 9.11 23.30 -15.18
CA GLY A 164 8.36 23.97 -14.11
C GLY A 164 7.04 23.30 -13.71
N GLY A 165 6.65 22.21 -14.39
CA GLY A 165 5.52 21.38 -14.00
C GLY A 165 5.86 20.56 -12.74
N SER A 166 4.82 20.18 -11.99
CA SER A 166 4.94 19.29 -10.83
C SER A 166 4.20 17.98 -11.11
N PRO A 167 4.61 16.86 -10.49
CA PRO A 167 3.91 15.61 -10.63
C PRO A 167 2.54 15.67 -9.94
N ALA A 168 1.61 14.84 -10.40
CA ALA A 168 0.30 14.70 -9.78
C ALA A 168 0.11 13.28 -9.23
N VAL A 169 -0.49 13.18 -8.06
CA VAL A 169 -0.95 11.92 -7.47
C VAL A 169 -2.47 11.95 -7.41
N SER A 170 -3.10 10.93 -7.97
CA SER A 170 -4.55 10.74 -7.93
C SER A 170 -4.91 9.35 -7.42
N PHE A 171 -6.15 9.20 -6.95
CA PHE A 171 -6.62 8.00 -6.25
C PHE A 171 -7.89 7.48 -6.90
N VAL A 172 -7.96 6.16 -7.09
CA VAL A 172 -9.17 5.44 -7.45
C VAL A 172 -9.53 4.55 -6.27
N THR A 173 -10.74 4.72 -5.72
CA THR A 173 -11.18 4.08 -4.47
C THR A 173 -12.57 3.45 -4.59
N THR A 174 -12.98 3.08 -5.81
CA THR A 174 -14.31 2.55 -6.10
C THR A 174 -14.57 1.18 -5.48
N ASN A 175 -13.53 0.38 -5.22
CA ASN A 175 -13.63 -0.96 -4.66
C ASN A 175 -12.54 -1.24 -3.60
N CYS A 176 -12.22 -0.23 -2.79
CA CYS A 176 -11.56 -0.44 -1.50
C CYS A 176 -12.59 -0.99 -0.49
#